data_AF-A0A538CRM0-F1
#
_entry.id   AF-A0A538CRM0-F1
#
_cell.length_a   1.000
_cell.length_b   1.000
_cell.length_c   1.000
_cell.angle_alpha   90.00
_cell.angle_beta   90.00
_cell.angle_gamma   90.00
#
_symmetry.space_group_name_H-M   'P 1'
#
loop_
_entity.id
_entity.type
_entity.pdbx_description
1 polymer ?
#
loop_
_entity_poly.entity_id
_entity_poly.type
_entity_poly.pdbx_seq_one_letter_code
_entity_poly.pdbx_strand_id
1 'polypeptide(L)'
;MNRWASHRSAPSPSSLHELGDAYADALADHRRVLREAFARHGGFEVDTQGDAFFIAFARARDAVGAAASAQRALLSGPIRARIGVHTGEPLRTDEGYVGMDVHRGARIAAAAHGGQVLISQTARELVEDDLPSEFALRDLGEHRLKDLSRPQRIFQLVGDGLERDFPPPVTLESRPTNLPPQPTPLIGREQELAEVVDLLRSPDVRLLTLTGPGGAGKSRLALQAAADLLDDFADGAFFVGLAGIADPLLVLPTIAQALGLKETGGLPPEDALERFLHDRELLLVLDNLEHLLEASPE
;
A
#
# COMPACT_ATOMS: atom_id res chain seq x y z
N MET A 1 -28.57 -11.15 2.21
CA MET A 1 -27.97 -11.18 3.56
C MET A 1 -26.72 -12.05 3.53
N ASN A 2 -25.58 -11.50 3.07
CA ASN A 2 -24.32 -12.24 2.90
C ASN A 2 -23.16 -11.34 3.40
N ARG A 3 -22.18 -11.89 4.14
CA ARG A 3 -21.14 -11.12 4.89
C ARG A 3 -19.74 -11.70 4.60
N TRP A 4 -18.65 -10.91 4.53
CA TRP A 4 -17.43 -11.30 3.76
C TRP A 4 -16.09 -11.19 4.51
N ALA A 5 -15.08 -11.97 4.09
CA ALA A 5 -13.67 -11.76 4.42
C ALA A 5 -12.75 -11.98 3.20
N SER A 6 -11.84 -11.04 2.97
CA SER A 6 -10.84 -11.07 1.92
C SER A 6 -9.46 -11.21 2.52
N HIS A 7 -8.62 -12.07 1.96
CA HIS A 7 -7.24 -12.25 2.39
C HIS A 7 -6.28 -12.05 1.21
N ARG A 8 -5.27 -11.18 1.39
CA ARG A 8 -4.13 -11.09 0.46
C ARG A 8 -2.88 -11.54 1.20
N SER A 9 -2.38 -12.72 0.89
CA SER A 9 -0.95 -12.98 1.03
C SER A 9 -0.30 -12.20 -0.11
N ALA A 10 0.70 -11.38 0.20
CA ALA A 10 1.77 -11.14 -0.77
C ALA A 10 3.01 -10.99 0.11
N PRO A 11 4.07 -11.76 -0.14
CA PRO A 11 5.25 -11.76 0.71
C PRO A 11 5.96 -10.40 0.66
N SER A 12 6.66 -10.05 1.74
CA SER A 12 7.68 -9.00 1.67
C SER A 12 8.85 -9.48 0.79
N PRO A 13 9.54 -8.59 0.04
CA PRO A 13 10.66 -8.95 -0.83
C PRO A 13 11.78 -9.75 -0.14
N SER A 14 11.93 -9.58 1.18
CA SER A 14 12.89 -10.30 2.02
C SER A 14 12.63 -11.82 2.10
N SER A 15 11.37 -12.27 2.03
CA SER A 15 11.02 -13.68 2.25
C SER A 15 11.25 -14.57 1.01
N LEU A 16 11.27 -13.98 -0.19
CA LEU A 16 11.48 -14.70 -1.45
C LEU A 16 12.94 -15.12 -1.64
N HIS A 17 13.90 -14.32 -1.16
CA HIS A 17 15.33 -14.63 -1.26
C HIS A 17 15.80 -15.67 -0.23
N GLU A 18 15.16 -15.77 0.94
CA GLU A 18 15.61 -16.66 2.03
C GLU A 18 15.12 -18.11 1.92
N LEU A 19 14.00 -18.37 1.22
CA LEU A 19 13.33 -19.68 1.27
C LEU A 19 13.57 -20.61 0.07
N GLY A 20 13.97 -20.12 -1.11
CA GLY A 20 14.32 -20.96 -2.27
C GLY A 20 13.28 -22.06 -2.57
N ASP A 21 13.73 -23.32 -2.72
CA ASP A 21 12.86 -24.48 -2.95
C ASP A 21 11.88 -24.78 -1.80
N ALA A 22 12.23 -24.41 -0.56
CA ALA A 22 11.36 -24.58 0.62
C ALA A 22 10.18 -23.60 0.64
N TYR A 23 10.20 -22.57 -0.21
CA TYR A 23 9.09 -21.61 -0.33
C TYR A 23 7.82 -22.27 -0.89
N ALA A 24 7.97 -23.17 -1.87
CA ALA A 24 6.84 -23.84 -2.48
C ALA A 24 6.07 -24.71 -1.45
N ASP A 25 6.80 -25.45 -0.62
CA ASP A 25 6.25 -26.26 0.46
C ASP A 25 5.61 -25.39 1.55
N ALA A 26 6.29 -24.32 1.97
CA ALA A 26 5.76 -23.37 2.95
C ALA A 26 4.47 -22.70 2.45
N LEU A 27 4.38 -22.36 1.16
CA LEU A 27 3.20 -21.79 0.56
C LEU A 27 2.06 -22.81 0.46
N ALA A 28 2.37 -24.07 0.14
CA ALA A 28 1.38 -25.15 0.10
C ALA A 28 0.78 -25.39 1.50
N ASP A 29 1.62 -25.45 2.54
CA ASP A 29 1.17 -25.59 3.92
C ASP A 29 0.36 -24.38 4.40
N HIS A 30 0.81 -23.16 4.08
CA HIS A 30 0.09 -21.94 4.36
C HIS A 30 -1.34 -21.98 3.78
N ARG A 31 -1.47 -22.34 2.50
CA ARG A 31 -2.76 -22.48 1.80
C ARG A 31 -3.65 -23.54 2.46
N ARG A 32 -3.08 -24.68 2.83
CA ARG A 32 -3.80 -25.77 3.50
C ARG A 32 -4.36 -25.32 4.86
N VAL A 33 -3.51 -24.72 5.70
CA VAL A 33 -3.89 -24.22 7.03
C VAL A 33 -5.02 -23.19 6.95
N LEU A 34 -4.92 -22.25 6.01
CA LEU A 34 -5.96 -21.25 5.78
C LEU A 34 -7.28 -21.88 5.37
N ARG A 35 -7.29 -22.79 4.39
CA ARG A 35 -8.51 -23.49 3.96
C ARG A 35 -9.15 -24.27 5.11
N GLU A 36 -8.36 -24.99 5.90
CA GLU A 36 -8.86 -25.71 7.07
C GLU A 36 -9.47 -24.76 8.12
N ALA A 37 -8.87 -23.60 8.35
CA ALA A 37 -9.41 -22.59 9.26
C ALA A 37 -10.72 -22.01 8.72
N PHE A 38 -10.77 -21.61 7.45
CA PHE A 38 -11.97 -21.03 6.86
C PHE A 38 -13.13 -22.02 6.77
N ALA A 39 -12.87 -23.27 6.37
CA ALA A 39 -13.89 -24.31 6.27
C ALA A 39 -14.53 -24.65 7.63
N ARG A 40 -13.75 -24.64 8.73
CA ARG A 40 -14.25 -24.88 10.09
C ARG A 40 -15.31 -23.87 10.54
N HIS A 41 -15.30 -22.67 9.96
CA HIS A 41 -16.26 -21.61 10.24
C HIS A 41 -17.30 -21.45 9.12
N GLY A 42 -17.43 -22.44 8.23
CA GLY A 42 -18.42 -22.43 7.15
C GLY A 42 -18.09 -21.46 6.01
N GLY A 43 -16.81 -21.13 5.82
CA GLY A 43 -16.35 -20.30 4.72
C GLY A 43 -16.44 -21.03 3.37
N PHE A 44 -16.83 -20.29 2.33
CA PHE A 44 -16.89 -20.76 0.95
C PHE A 44 -15.85 -19.99 0.11
N GLU A 45 -14.90 -20.72 -0.49
CA GLU A 45 -13.89 -20.15 -1.39
C GLU A 45 -14.56 -19.77 -2.72
N VAL A 46 -14.49 -18.50 -3.10
CA VAL A 46 -15.16 -17.96 -4.30
C VAL A 46 -14.21 -17.92 -5.48
N ASP A 47 -13.02 -17.39 -5.27
CA ASP A 47 -12.00 -17.19 -6.29
C ASP A 47 -10.61 -17.20 -5.65
N THR A 48 -9.63 -17.67 -6.41
CA THR A 48 -8.22 -17.76 -6.03
C THR A 48 -7.40 -17.06 -7.12
N GLN A 49 -7.08 -15.78 -6.92
CA GLN A 49 -6.18 -15.04 -7.80
C GLN A 49 -4.77 -15.09 -7.22
N GLY A 50 -3.93 -16.00 -7.72
CA GLY A 50 -2.55 -16.15 -7.27
C GLY A 50 -2.42 -16.78 -5.87
N ASP A 51 -1.87 -16.03 -4.91
CA ASP A 51 -1.74 -16.40 -3.50
C ASP A 51 -2.84 -15.80 -2.61
N ALA A 52 -3.69 -14.92 -3.16
CA ALA A 52 -4.81 -14.34 -2.44
C ALA A 52 -6.02 -15.30 -2.36
N PHE A 53 -6.71 -15.27 -1.22
CA PHE A 53 -7.93 -16.02 -0.99
C PHE A 53 -9.11 -15.07 -0.84
N PHE A 54 -10.19 -15.36 -1.56
CA PHE A 54 -11.48 -14.71 -1.34
C PHE A 54 -12.48 -15.70 -0.75
N ILE A 55 -12.91 -15.46 0.49
CA ILE A 55 -13.78 -16.37 1.23
C ILE A 55 -15.07 -15.66 1.64
N ALA A 56 -16.20 -16.22 1.23
CA ALA A 56 -17.51 -15.75 1.61
C ALA A 56 -18.03 -16.49 2.85
N PHE A 57 -18.75 -15.77 3.72
CA PHE A 57 -19.38 -16.35 4.91
C PHE A 57 -20.87 -15.97 4.97
N ALA A 58 -21.67 -16.78 5.63
CA ALA A 58 -23.07 -16.42 5.86
C ALA A 58 -23.21 -15.31 6.92
N ARG A 59 -22.32 -15.31 7.94
CA ARG A 59 -22.35 -14.37 9.06
C ARG A 59 -20.99 -13.71 9.27
N ALA A 60 -21.00 -12.43 9.69
CA ALA A 60 -19.77 -11.66 9.91
C ALA A 60 -18.95 -12.21 11.09
N ARG A 61 -19.62 -12.70 12.15
CA ARG A 61 -18.93 -13.31 13.30
C ARG A 61 -18.14 -14.56 12.91
N ASP A 62 -18.67 -15.35 11.97
CA ASP A 62 -18.01 -16.56 11.49
C ASP A 62 -16.76 -16.16 10.68
N ALA A 63 -16.87 -15.11 9.87
CA ALA A 63 -15.73 -14.54 9.14
C ALA A 63 -14.63 -14.02 10.09
N VAL A 64 -15.00 -13.32 11.17
CA VAL A 64 -14.06 -12.82 12.19
C VAL A 64 -13.42 -13.98 12.97
N GLY A 65 -14.20 -14.98 13.37
CA GLY A 65 -13.70 -16.18 14.05
C GLY A 65 -12.76 -17.00 13.16
N ALA A 66 -13.06 -17.09 11.87
CA ALA A 66 -12.21 -17.72 10.87
C ALA A 66 -10.89 -16.96 10.69
N ALA A 67 -10.93 -15.63 10.61
CA ALA A 67 -9.74 -14.79 10.53
C ALA A 67 -8.83 -14.95 11.75
N ALA A 68 -9.41 -14.97 12.96
CA ALA A 68 -8.64 -15.23 14.19
C ALA A 68 -8.01 -16.62 14.19
N SER A 69 -8.79 -17.65 13.82
CA SER A 69 -8.32 -19.03 13.75
C SER A 69 -7.20 -19.21 12.73
N ALA A 70 -7.32 -18.54 11.58
CA ALA A 70 -6.30 -18.50 10.53
C ALA A 70 -5.00 -17.87 11.04
N GLN A 71 -5.05 -16.70 11.68
CA GLN A 71 -3.83 -16.07 12.22
C GLN A 71 -3.16 -16.93 13.29
N ARG A 72 -3.95 -17.49 14.22
CA ARG A 72 -3.44 -18.39 15.25
C ARG A 72 -2.75 -19.62 14.65
N ALA A 73 -3.35 -20.23 13.63
CA ALA A 73 -2.81 -21.43 13.00
C ALA A 73 -1.54 -21.15 12.18
N LEU A 74 -1.35 -19.91 11.72
CA LEU A 74 -0.15 -19.47 11.03
C LEU A 74 0.95 -18.96 11.98
N LEU A 75 0.73 -18.97 13.31
CA LEU A 75 1.68 -18.39 14.26
C LEU A 75 3.07 -19.02 14.20
N SER A 76 3.12 -20.33 13.95
CA SER A 76 4.33 -21.15 13.88
C SER A 76 4.96 -21.21 12.49
N GLY A 77 4.29 -20.66 11.46
CA GLY A 77 4.75 -20.71 10.07
C GLY A 77 5.60 -19.50 9.67
N PRO A 78 6.40 -19.61 8.60
CA PRO A 78 7.23 -18.51 8.10
C PRO A 78 6.41 -17.44 7.35
N ILE A 79 5.20 -17.77 6.87
CA ILE A 79 4.35 -16.87 6.09
C ILE A 79 3.23 -16.31 6.96
N ARG A 80 3.20 -14.98 7.10
CA ARG A 80 2.17 -14.24 7.83
C ARG A 80 1.07 -13.73 6.90
N ALA A 81 -0.18 -14.02 7.24
CA ALA A 81 -1.33 -13.61 6.45
C ALA A 81 -1.73 -12.15 6.72
N ARG A 82 -2.13 -11.39 5.70
CA ARG A 82 -2.81 -10.09 5.84
C ARG A 82 -4.30 -10.24 5.58
N ILE A 83 -5.13 -10.09 6.60
CA ILE A 83 -6.57 -10.42 6.50
C ILE A 83 -7.41 -9.14 6.63
N GLY A 84 -8.38 -8.98 5.73
CA GLY A 84 -9.39 -7.92 5.78
C GLY A 84 -10.80 -8.50 5.82
N VAL A 85 -11.65 -8.02 6.72
CA VAL A 85 -13.06 -8.46 6.85
C VAL A 85 -13.98 -7.29 6.50
N HIS A 86 -14.95 -7.54 5.62
CA HIS A 86 -15.90 -6.52 5.17
C HIS A 86 -17.30 -7.11 4.97
N THR A 87 -18.35 -6.36 5.28
CA THR A 87 -19.71 -6.76 4.96
C THR A 87 -20.35 -5.78 3.97
N GLY A 88 -20.89 -6.31 2.88
CA GLY A 88 -21.54 -5.55 1.81
C GLY A 88 -22.50 -6.42 1.00
N GLU A 89 -22.95 -5.95 -0.16
CA GLU A 89 -23.98 -6.59 -0.99
C GLU A 89 -23.53 -6.75 -2.46
N PRO A 90 -22.51 -7.58 -2.74
CA PRO A 90 -22.07 -7.84 -4.10
C PRO A 90 -23.11 -8.64 -4.89
N LEU A 91 -23.08 -8.46 -6.21
CA LEU A 91 -23.86 -9.24 -7.15
C LEU A 91 -23.23 -10.63 -7.28
N ARG A 92 -24.05 -11.67 -7.18
CA ARG A 92 -23.64 -13.05 -7.50
C ARG A 92 -23.90 -13.33 -8.97
N THR A 93 -22.88 -13.81 -9.65
CA THR A 93 -22.90 -14.23 -11.06
C THR A 93 -22.43 -15.69 -11.16
N ASP A 94 -22.54 -16.27 -12.35
CA ASP A 94 -22.05 -17.64 -12.61
C ASP A 94 -20.51 -17.73 -12.52
N GLU A 95 -19.81 -16.61 -12.71
CA GLU A 95 -18.34 -16.48 -12.61
C GLU A 95 -17.86 -16.09 -11.20
N GLY A 96 -18.77 -15.97 -10.22
CA GLY A 96 -18.44 -15.59 -8.84
C GLY A 96 -19.12 -14.30 -8.38
N TYR A 97 -18.49 -13.59 -7.44
CA TYR A 97 -19.03 -12.33 -6.90
C TYR A 97 -18.39 -11.12 -7.59
N VAL A 98 -19.23 -10.17 -7.99
CA VAL A 98 -18.82 -8.92 -8.64
C VAL A 98 -19.44 -7.75 -7.90
N GLY A 99 -18.68 -6.67 -7.71
CA GLY A 99 -19.19 -5.43 -7.13
C GLY A 99 -18.17 -4.72 -6.25
N MET A 100 -18.48 -3.47 -5.91
CA MET A 100 -17.59 -2.59 -5.15
C MET A 100 -17.18 -3.17 -3.79
N ASP A 101 -18.04 -3.99 -3.17
CA ASP A 101 -17.75 -4.58 -1.85
C ASP A 101 -16.73 -5.72 -1.91
N VAL A 102 -16.59 -6.38 -3.07
CA VAL A 102 -15.50 -7.34 -3.32
C VAL A 102 -14.15 -6.61 -3.31
N HIS A 103 -14.07 -5.51 -4.05
CA HIS A 103 -12.88 -4.67 -4.07
C HIS A 103 -12.58 -4.07 -2.70
N ARG A 104 -13.60 -3.64 -1.94
CA ARG A 104 -13.42 -3.08 -0.60
C ARG A 104 -12.77 -4.07 0.37
N GLY A 105 -13.24 -5.31 0.40
CA GLY A 105 -12.60 -6.35 1.22
C GLY A 105 -11.12 -6.53 0.87
N ALA A 106 -10.81 -6.60 -0.42
CA ALA A 106 -9.43 -6.73 -0.90
C ALA A 106 -8.54 -5.55 -0.52
N ARG A 107 -9.09 -4.32 -0.53
CA ARG A 107 -8.37 -3.10 -0.14
C ARG A 107 -8.12 -3.01 1.36
N ILE A 108 -9.07 -3.47 2.18
CA ILE A 108 -8.86 -3.57 3.63
C ILE A 108 -7.79 -4.60 3.96
N ALA A 109 -7.78 -5.75 3.27
CA ALA A 109 -6.73 -6.75 3.44
C ALA A 109 -5.34 -6.22 3.02
N ALA A 110 -5.28 -5.46 1.92
CA ALA A 110 -4.04 -4.85 1.44
C ALA A 110 -3.45 -3.82 2.42
N ALA A 111 -4.31 -3.15 3.21
CA ALA A 111 -3.88 -2.19 4.22
C ALA A 111 -3.32 -2.83 5.50
N ALA A 112 -3.49 -4.14 5.67
CA ALA A 112 -3.05 -4.87 6.85
C ALA A 112 -1.56 -5.27 6.75
N HIS A 113 -0.89 -5.36 7.89
CA HIS A 113 0.44 -5.95 8.04
C HIS A 113 0.34 -7.48 8.15
N GLY A 114 1.45 -8.19 7.89
CA GLY A 114 1.50 -9.65 8.07
C GLY A 114 1.17 -10.02 9.51
N GLY A 115 0.18 -10.89 9.73
CA GLY A 115 -0.32 -11.27 11.06
C GLY A 115 -1.52 -10.44 11.52
N GLN A 116 -1.84 -9.35 10.83
CA GLN A 116 -2.90 -8.43 11.22
C GLN A 116 -4.25 -8.81 10.59
N VAL A 117 -5.33 -8.56 11.34
CA VAL A 117 -6.71 -8.65 10.86
C VAL A 117 -7.36 -7.28 10.97
N LEU A 118 -7.72 -6.71 9.82
CA LEU A 118 -8.45 -5.45 9.73
C LEU A 118 -9.91 -5.68 9.38
N ILE A 119 -10.80 -4.85 9.93
CA ILE A 119 -12.25 -5.02 9.87
C ILE A 119 -12.87 -3.67 9.48
N SER A 120 -13.78 -3.69 8.49
CA SER A 120 -14.53 -2.50 8.09
C SER A 120 -15.54 -2.08 9.16
N GLN A 121 -15.93 -0.80 9.18
CA GLN A 121 -17.03 -0.33 10.02
C GLN A 121 -18.30 -1.18 9.92
N THR A 122 -18.77 -1.46 8.71
CA THR A 122 -19.98 -2.29 8.51
C THR A 122 -19.86 -3.68 9.12
N ALA A 123 -18.69 -4.33 9.02
CA ALA A 123 -18.47 -5.63 9.64
C ALA A 123 -18.41 -5.52 11.17
N ARG A 124 -17.80 -4.45 11.71
CA ARG A 124 -17.75 -4.16 13.14
C ARG A 124 -19.13 -4.01 13.76
N GLU A 125 -19.99 -3.18 13.17
CA GLU A 125 -21.37 -2.95 13.64
C GLU A 125 -22.19 -4.24 13.68
N LEU A 126 -21.87 -5.17 12.78
CA LEU A 126 -22.58 -6.42 12.61
C LEU A 126 -22.13 -7.55 13.53
N VAL A 127 -21.02 -7.38 14.23
CA VAL A 127 -20.49 -8.34 15.21
C VAL A 127 -20.45 -7.80 16.63
N GLU A 128 -20.77 -6.52 16.84
CA GLU A 128 -20.63 -5.82 18.13
C GLU A 128 -21.28 -6.58 19.30
N ASP A 129 -22.49 -7.10 19.10
CA ASP A 129 -23.24 -7.81 20.15
C ASP A 129 -22.92 -9.32 20.25
N ASP A 130 -22.24 -9.87 19.24
CA ASP A 130 -22.12 -11.31 18.99
C ASP A 130 -20.64 -11.78 18.96
N LEU A 131 -19.69 -10.88 19.25
CA LEU A 131 -18.27 -11.19 19.24
C LEU A 131 -17.91 -12.04 20.48
N PRO A 132 -17.19 -13.17 20.33
CA PRO A 132 -16.73 -13.95 21.47
C PRO A 132 -15.90 -13.10 22.44
N SER A 133 -16.06 -13.33 23.75
CA SER A 133 -15.46 -12.50 24.81
C SER A 133 -13.93 -12.46 24.82
N GLU A 134 -13.29 -13.43 24.17
CA GLU A 134 -11.82 -13.47 23.99
C GLU A 134 -11.30 -12.48 22.94
N PHE A 135 -12.19 -11.82 22.19
CA PHE A 135 -11.86 -10.86 21.15
C PHE A 135 -12.46 -9.48 21.43
N ALA A 136 -11.77 -8.45 20.95
CA ALA A 136 -12.25 -7.09 20.92
C ALA A 136 -11.82 -6.42 19.60
N LEU A 137 -12.43 -5.27 19.31
CA LEU A 137 -12.14 -4.47 18.13
C LEU A 137 -11.52 -3.14 18.56
N ARG A 138 -10.23 -2.94 18.24
CA ARG A 138 -9.54 -1.67 18.44
C ARG A 138 -9.80 -0.75 17.26
N ASP A 139 -10.36 0.42 17.51
CA ASP A 139 -10.54 1.44 16.48
C ASP A 139 -9.19 2.03 16.05
N LEU A 140 -8.94 2.07 14.74
CA LEU A 140 -7.73 2.65 14.14
C LEU A 140 -8.03 3.98 13.43
N GLY A 141 -9.27 4.48 13.47
CA GLY A 141 -9.66 5.73 12.83
C GLY A 141 -10.03 5.59 11.35
N GLU A 142 -10.16 6.72 10.67
CA GLU A 142 -10.52 6.80 9.25
C GLU A 142 -9.28 6.80 8.36
N HIS A 143 -9.36 6.06 7.25
CA HIS A 143 -8.26 5.84 6.32
C HIS A 143 -8.72 5.88 4.88
N ARG A 144 -7.97 6.53 3.99
CA ARG A 144 -8.22 6.45 2.55
C ARG A 144 -7.53 5.23 1.95
N LEU A 145 -8.30 4.36 1.31
CA LEU A 145 -7.77 3.15 0.67
C LEU A 145 -7.87 3.30 -0.86
N LYS A 146 -6.92 2.72 -1.58
CA LYS A 146 -6.88 2.72 -3.05
C LYS A 146 -8.21 2.29 -3.66
N ASP A 147 -8.65 2.98 -4.69
CA ASP A 147 -9.91 2.76 -5.45
C ASP A 147 -11.21 2.88 -4.64
N LEU A 148 -11.16 3.43 -3.41
CA LEU A 148 -12.35 3.76 -2.63
C LEU A 148 -12.49 5.28 -2.51
N SER A 149 -13.60 5.81 -3.01
CA SER A 149 -13.86 7.25 -3.08
C SER A 149 -14.07 7.94 -1.73
N ARG A 150 -14.43 7.19 -0.68
CA ARG A 150 -14.66 7.72 0.67
C ARG A 150 -13.69 7.10 1.69
N PRO A 151 -13.20 7.88 2.67
CA PRO A 151 -12.47 7.35 3.81
C PRO A 151 -13.24 6.20 4.48
N GLN A 152 -12.49 5.21 4.94
CA GLN A 152 -12.99 4.01 5.60
C GLN A 152 -12.55 4.03 7.05
N ARG A 153 -13.49 3.89 7.98
CA ARG A 153 -13.11 3.62 9.38
C ARG A 153 -12.73 2.15 9.54
N ILE A 154 -11.52 1.93 10.04
CA ILE A 154 -10.90 0.61 10.13
C ILE A 154 -10.71 0.22 11.59
N PHE A 155 -10.97 -1.05 11.89
CA PHE A 155 -10.81 -1.66 13.20
C PHE A 155 -9.82 -2.81 13.11
N GLN A 156 -9.01 -3.03 14.14
CA GLN A 156 -8.18 -4.21 14.27
C GLN A 156 -8.82 -5.20 15.23
N LEU A 157 -8.84 -6.48 14.84
CA LEU A 157 -9.17 -7.56 15.77
C LEU A 157 -8.01 -7.75 16.74
N VAL A 158 -8.30 -7.69 18.04
CA VAL A 158 -7.36 -7.99 19.12
C VAL A 158 -7.95 -9.06 20.01
N GLY A 159 -7.11 -9.90 20.60
CA GLY A 159 -7.56 -10.98 21.48
C GLY A 159 -6.48 -12.03 21.67
N ASP A 160 -6.83 -13.10 22.37
CA ASP A 160 -5.86 -14.13 22.74
C ASP A 160 -5.25 -14.79 21.49
N GLY A 161 -3.94 -14.98 21.49
CA GLY A 161 -3.22 -15.58 20.37
C GLY A 161 -3.19 -14.73 19.09
N LEU A 162 -3.48 -13.43 19.17
CA LEU A 162 -3.29 -12.46 18.08
C LEU A 162 -2.24 -11.43 18.47
N GLU A 163 -1.40 -11.05 17.52
CA GLU A 163 -0.48 -9.93 17.69
C GLU A 163 -1.28 -8.61 17.79
N ARG A 164 -0.87 -7.73 18.71
CA ARG A 164 -1.63 -6.53 19.06
C ARG A 164 -1.03 -5.27 18.47
N ASP A 165 0.28 -5.20 18.37
CA ASP A 165 0.99 -3.97 18.03
C ASP A 165 1.54 -4.08 16.62
N PHE A 166 1.07 -3.18 15.76
CA PHE A 166 1.50 -3.06 14.38
C PHE A 166 1.75 -1.58 14.09
N PRO A 167 2.57 -1.27 13.06
CA PRO A 167 2.60 0.07 12.50
C PRO A 167 1.20 0.51 12.02
N PRO A 168 0.98 1.80 11.76
CA PRO A 168 -0.25 2.27 11.14
C PRO A 168 -0.60 1.48 9.87
N PRO A 169 -1.90 1.26 9.56
CA PRO A 169 -2.30 0.59 8.33
C PRO A 169 -1.69 1.22 7.08
N VAL A 170 -1.40 0.39 6.08
CA VAL A 170 -0.86 0.85 4.79
C VAL A 170 -2.00 1.45 3.96
N THR A 171 -2.05 2.77 3.90
CA THR A 171 -3.14 3.56 3.31
C THR A 171 -2.60 4.63 2.36
N LEU A 172 -3.47 5.25 1.57
CA LEU A 172 -3.08 6.32 0.63
C LEU A 172 -2.43 7.52 1.36
N GLU A 173 -2.77 7.73 2.63
CA GLU A 173 -2.23 8.83 3.44
C GLU A 173 -0.91 8.45 4.15
N SER A 174 -0.51 7.17 4.09
CA SER A 174 0.68 6.65 4.79
C SER A 174 1.95 6.57 3.94
N ARG A 175 1.88 6.90 2.64
CA ARG A 175 3.07 6.92 1.79
C ARG A 175 3.91 8.17 2.07
N PRO A 176 5.23 8.03 2.27
CA PRO A 176 6.12 9.18 2.44
C PRO A 176 6.02 10.12 1.23
N THR A 177 5.63 11.37 1.46
CA THR A 177 5.63 12.38 0.41
C THR A 177 5.74 13.78 0.99
N ASN A 178 6.40 14.68 0.25
CA ASN A 178 6.40 16.11 0.48
C ASN A 178 5.78 16.88 -0.71
N LEU A 179 5.05 16.20 -1.59
CA LEU A 179 4.46 16.83 -2.77
C LEU A 179 3.52 17.98 -2.35
N PRO A 180 3.69 19.19 -2.89
CA PRO A 180 2.80 20.30 -2.59
C PRO A 180 1.36 19.98 -3.06
N PRO A 181 0.33 20.33 -2.26
CA PRO A 181 -1.06 20.09 -2.63
C PRO A 181 -1.39 20.81 -3.94
N GLN A 182 -2.17 20.15 -4.80
CA GLN A 182 -2.65 20.70 -6.07
C GLN A 182 -4.10 21.20 -5.91
N PRO A 183 -4.35 22.46 -5.54
CA PRO A 183 -5.68 22.95 -5.15
C PRO A 183 -6.65 23.10 -6.32
N THR A 184 -6.16 23.05 -7.56
CA THR A 184 -6.99 23.16 -8.76
C THR A 184 -6.69 22.00 -9.72
N PRO A 185 -7.71 21.47 -10.42
CA PRO A 185 -7.51 20.44 -11.43
C PRO A 185 -6.54 20.91 -12.53
N LEU A 186 -5.77 19.98 -13.09
CA LEU A 186 -5.00 20.20 -14.30
C LEU A 186 -5.97 20.13 -15.49
N ILE A 187 -6.14 21.23 -16.24
CA ILE A 187 -7.11 21.33 -17.33
C ILE A 187 -6.38 21.33 -18.68
N GLY A 188 -6.82 20.48 -19.61
CA GLY A 188 -6.37 20.50 -21.00
C GLY A 188 -4.96 19.94 -21.21
N ARG A 189 -4.51 19.09 -20.29
CA ARG A 189 -3.20 18.41 -20.32
C ARG A 189 -3.32 16.91 -20.03
N GLU A 190 -4.52 16.36 -20.24
CA GLU A 190 -4.84 14.98 -19.88
C GLU A 190 -4.03 13.98 -20.73
N GLN A 191 -3.74 14.31 -21.98
CA GLN A 191 -2.93 13.48 -22.87
C GLN A 191 -1.46 13.46 -22.46
N GLU A 192 -0.86 14.63 -22.21
CA GLU A 192 0.52 14.72 -21.76
C GLU A 192 0.71 14.09 -20.38
N LEU A 193 -0.28 14.24 -19.48
CA LEU A 193 -0.25 13.59 -18.18
C LEU A 193 -0.26 12.06 -18.32
N ALA A 194 -1.12 11.52 -19.18
CA ALA A 194 -1.17 10.09 -19.46
C ALA A 194 0.16 9.58 -20.04
N GLU A 195 0.75 10.31 -20.98
CA GLU A 195 2.05 9.96 -21.57
C GLU A 195 3.17 9.93 -20.52
N VAL A 196 3.23 10.94 -19.65
CA VAL A 196 4.22 11.00 -18.56
C VAL A 196 4.05 9.83 -17.60
N VAL A 197 2.81 9.52 -17.21
CA VAL A 197 2.48 8.39 -16.31
C VAL A 197 2.87 7.06 -16.95
N ASP A 198 2.54 6.84 -18.21
CA ASP A 198 2.84 5.60 -18.93
C ASP A 198 4.35 5.40 -19.11
N LEU A 199 5.09 6.48 -19.41
CA LEU A 199 6.56 6.44 -19.48
C LEU A 199 7.16 6.08 -18.13
N LEU A 200 6.72 6.71 -17.04
CA LEU A 200 7.27 6.46 -15.69
C LEU A 200 6.88 5.09 -15.11
N ARG A 201 5.84 4.45 -15.63
CA ARG A 201 5.49 3.05 -15.29
C ARG A 201 6.35 2.03 -16.02
N SER A 202 7.02 2.43 -17.10
CA SER A 202 7.89 1.53 -17.85
C SER A 202 9.15 1.22 -17.03
N PRO A 203 9.48 -0.07 -16.80
CA PRO A 203 10.65 -0.45 -16.01
C PRO A 203 11.99 -0.03 -16.66
N ASP A 204 11.97 0.27 -17.97
CA ASP A 204 13.15 0.73 -18.71
C ASP A 204 13.40 2.24 -18.55
N VAL A 205 12.43 2.99 -18.03
CA VAL A 205 12.51 4.46 -17.86
C VAL A 205 12.85 4.78 -16.40
N ARG A 206 14.12 5.12 -16.16
CA ARG A 206 14.60 5.56 -14.83
C ARG A 206 14.72 7.07 -14.67
N LEU A 207 14.62 7.80 -15.79
CA LEU A 207 14.71 9.25 -15.83
C LEU A 207 13.80 9.76 -16.96
N LEU A 208 12.95 10.73 -16.63
CA LEU A 208 12.12 11.45 -17.59
C LEU A 208 12.35 12.94 -17.43
N THR A 209 12.64 13.63 -18.54
CA THR A 209 12.85 15.08 -18.54
C THR A 209 11.71 15.77 -19.27
N LEU A 210 11.00 16.65 -18.57
CA LEU A 210 9.98 17.51 -19.18
C LEU A 210 10.65 18.75 -19.78
N THR A 211 10.66 18.85 -21.10
CA THR A 211 11.17 20.01 -21.81
C THR A 211 10.03 20.89 -22.32
N GLY A 212 10.31 22.18 -22.55
CA GLY A 212 9.32 23.11 -23.08
C GLY A 212 9.54 24.54 -22.61
N PRO A 213 8.87 25.52 -23.24
CA PRO A 213 9.08 26.94 -22.92
C PRO A 213 8.77 27.27 -21.46
N GLY A 214 9.38 28.34 -20.96
CA GLY A 214 9.08 28.89 -19.63
C GLY A 214 7.59 29.19 -19.49
N GLY A 215 7.02 28.89 -18.33
CA GLY A 215 5.59 29.12 -18.07
C GLY A 215 4.62 28.11 -18.71
N ALA A 216 5.09 27.09 -19.43
CA ALA A 216 4.23 26.07 -20.05
C ALA A 216 3.49 25.15 -19.05
N GLY A 217 3.78 25.26 -17.75
CA GLY A 217 3.17 24.43 -16.71
C GLY A 217 3.88 23.09 -16.46
N LYS A 218 5.15 22.95 -16.86
CA LYS A 218 5.93 21.70 -16.69
C LYS A 218 5.96 21.21 -15.24
N SER A 219 6.25 22.11 -14.29
CA SER A 219 6.28 21.78 -12.86
C SER A 219 4.90 21.34 -12.36
N ARG A 220 3.81 21.96 -12.87
CA ARG A 220 2.43 21.56 -12.55
C ARG A 220 2.13 20.16 -13.08
N LEU A 221 2.53 19.87 -14.32
CA LEU A 221 2.37 18.55 -14.94
C LEU A 221 3.17 17.47 -14.18
N ALA A 222 4.43 17.74 -13.84
CA ALA A 222 5.28 16.83 -13.07
C ALA A 222 4.69 16.54 -11.67
N LEU A 223 4.23 17.57 -10.97
CA LEU A 223 3.60 17.42 -9.66
C LEU A 223 2.29 16.64 -9.73
N GLN A 224 1.48 16.87 -10.76
CA GLN A 224 0.26 16.09 -10.97
C GLN A 224 0.59 14.63 -11.29
N ALA A 225 1.54 14.38 -12.19
CA ALA A 225 1.99 13.02 -12.52
C ALA A 225 2.54 12.30 -11.29
N ALA A 226 3.37 12.97 -10.48
CA ALA A 226 3.91 12.40 -9.25
C ALA A 226 2.82 12.12 -8.20
N ALA A 227 1.78 12.94 -8.13
CA ALA A 227 0.62 12.66 -7.29
C ALA A 227 -0.17 11.44 -7.79
N ASP A 228 -0.35 11.31 -9.11
CA ASP A 228 -1.05 10.16 -9.72
C ASP A 228 -0.24 8.86 -9.61
N LEU A 229 1.09 8.97 -9.63
CA LEU A 229 2.05 7.88 -9.49
C LEU A 229 2.45 7.59 -8.05
N LEU A 230 2.02 8.38 -7.06
CA LEU A 230 2.37 8.16 -5.64
C LEU A 230 2.07 6.72 -5.21
N ASP A 231 1.06 6.11 -5.85
CA ASP A 231 0.65 4.74 -5.63
C ASP A 231 1.48 3.65 -6.33
N ASP A 232 2.29 4.02 -7.30
CA ASP A 232 3.09 3.10 -8.11
C ASP A 232 4.49 2.92 -7.50
N PHE A 233 4.95 3.88 -6.68
CA PHE A 233 6.24 3.84 -6.00
C PHE A 233 6.11 3.47 -4.51
N ALA A 234 6.65 2.32 -4.11
CA ALA A 234 6.49 1.75 -2.77
C ALA A 234 7.08 2.62 -1.64
N ASP A 235 8.16 3.35 -1.94
CA ASP A 235 8.85 4.24 -1.01
C ASP A 235 8.42 5.71 -1.14
N GLY A 236 7.43 5.99 -1.98
CA GLY A 236 6.77 7.29 -2.10
C GLY A 236 7.28 8.19 -3.23
N ALA A 237 6.81 9.43 -3.24
CA ALA A 237 7.16 10.43 -4.24
C ALA A 237 7.50 11.77 -3.58
N PHE A 238 8.61 12.38 -4.02
CA PHE A 238 9.16 13.56 -3.38
C PHE A 238 9.48 14.66 -4.39
N PHE A 239 9.15 15.89 -4.01
CA PHE A 239 9.51 17.11 -4.71
C PHE A 239 10.80 17.71 -4.14
N VAL A 240 11.72 18.05 -5.04
CA VAL A 240 12.96 18.76 -4.75
C VAL A 240 13.00 20.02 -5.60
N GLY A 241 12.66 21.16 -4.99
CA GLY A 241 12.71 22.45 -5.66
C GLY A 241 14.11 23.04 -5.59
N LEU A 242 14.75 23.24 -6.75
CA LEU A 242 16.13 23.75 -6.82
C LEU A 242 16.22 25.26 -7.14
N ALA A 243 15.09 25.96 -7.33
CA ALA A 243 15.07 27.36 -7.79
C ALA A 243 15.97 28.35 -7.03
N GLY A 244 16.26 28.09 -5.75
CA GLY A 244 17.11 28.93 -4.90
C GLY A 244 18.57 28.48 -4.79
N ILE A 245 18.97 27.43 -5.50
CA ILE A 245 20.31 26.84 -5.44
C ILE A 245 21.17 27.46 -6.54
N ALA A 246 22.33 28.01 -6.19
CA ALA A 246 23.29 28.55 -7.16
C ALA A 246 24.58 27.72 -7.24
N ASP A 247 24.91 26.99 -6.17
CA ASP A 247 26.09 26.13 -6.09
C ASP A 247 25.68 24.67 -6.37
N PRO A 248 26.20 24.03 -7.43
CA PRO A 248 25.93 22.63 -7.75
C PRO A 248 26.23 21.65 -6.60
N LEU A 249 27.16 22.00 -5.69
CA LEU A 249 27.50 21.17 -4.53
C LEU A 249 26.34 21.06 -3.52
N LEU A 250 25.35 21.96 -3.57
CA LEU A 250 24.19 21.96 -2.68
C LEU A 250 23.02 21.10 -3.18
N VAL A 251 23.10 20.52 -4.38
CA VAL A 251 22.04 19.66 -4.93
C VAL A 251 21.82 18.42 -4.07
N LEU A 252 22.89 17.66 -3.79
CA LEU A 252 22.79 16.43 -3.00
C LEU A 252 22.29 16.69 -1.56
N PRO A 253 22.82 17.69 -0.82
CA PRO A 253 22.23 18.10 0.46
C PRO A 253 20.73 18.43 0.40
N THR A 254 20.29 19.11 -0.67
CA THR A 254 18.87 19.49 -0.83
C THR A 254 17.99 18.28 -1.07
N ILE A 255 18.46 17.29 -1.85
CA ILE A 255 17.75 16.02 -2.05
C ILE A 255 17.67 15.26 -0.73
N ALA A 256 18.78 15.16 0.02
CA ALA A 256 18.81 14.48 1.31
C ALA A 256 17.82 15.12 2.30
N GLN A 257 17.76 16.45 2.34
CA GLN A 257 16.81 17.19 3.17
C GLN A 257 15.35 16.91 2.76
N ALA A 258 15.05 16.89 1.45
CA ALA A 258 13.70 16.60 0.95
C ALA A 258 13.23 15.18 1.32
N LEU A 259 14.16 14.23 1.39
CA LEU A 259 13.93 12.85 1.84
C LEU A 259 13.89 12.69 3.37
N GLY A 260 14.07 13.78 4.12
CA GLY A 260 14.06 13.76 5.58
C GLY A 260 15.31 13.10 6.21
N LEU A 261 16.38 12.96 5.44
CA LEU A 261 17.66 12.48 5.95
C LEU A 261 18.26 13.57 6.84
N LYS A 262 18.23 13.33 8.15
CA LYS A 262 18.98 14.14 9.11
C LYS A 262 20.47 13.92 8.87
N GLU A 263 21.28 14.97 8.99
CA GLU A 263 22.74 14.91 9.12
C GLU A 263 23.13 14.17 10.41
N THR A 264 22.80 12.88 10.50
CA THR A 264 23.04 12.05 11.67
C THR A 264 24.24 11.18 11.35
N GLY A 265 25.43 11.63 11.74
CA GLY A 265 26.61 10.77 11.80
C GLY A 265 27.87 11.23 11.08
N GLY A 266 27.92 12.44 10.51
CA GLY A 266 29.14 12.95 9.84
C GLY A 266 29.51 12.23 8.53
N LEU A 267 28.59 11.45 7.97
CA LEU A 267 28.72 10.88 6.64
C LEU A 267 28.46 11.96 5.58
N PRO A 268 29.23 11.99 4.47
CA PRO A 268 28.93 12.79 3.30
C PRO A 268 27.49 12.56 2.79
N PRO A 269 26.79 13.60 2.27
CA PRO A 269 25.44 13.49 1.73
C PRO A 269 25.29 12.43 0.62
N GLU A 270 26.34 12.24 -0.18
CA GLU A 270 26.42 11.22 -1.24
C GLU A 270 26.26 9.80 -0.68
N ASP A 271 27.06 9.43 0.33
CA ASP A 271 27.03 8.11 0.96
C ASP A 271 25.67 7.84 1.63
N ALA A 272 25.10 8.89 2.25
CA ALA A 272 23.79 8.79 2.90
C ALA A 272 22.67 8.57 1.88
N LEU A 273 22.71 9.27 0.74
CA LEU A 273 21.76 9.11 -0.35
C LEU A 273 21.90 7.77 -1.04
N GLU A 274 23.11 7.35 -1.39
CA GLU A 274 23.36 6.05 -2.03
C GLU A 274 22.81 4.91 -1.17
N ARG A 275 23.15 4.91 0.12
CA ARG A 275 22.64 3.91 1.06
C ARG A 275 21.12 3.97 1.22
N PHE A 276 20.54 5.17 1.20
CA PHE A 276 19.09 5.31 1.34
C PHE A 276 18.34 4.84 0.09
N LEU A 277 18.88 5.10 -1.10
CA LEU A 277 18.22 4.84 -2.38
C LEU A 277 18.45 3.42 -2.92
N HIS A 278 19.48 2.71 -2.44
CA HIS A 278 19.92 1.42 -2.99
C HIS A 278 18.79 0.39 -3.18
N ASP A 279 17.91 0.22 -2.18
CA ASP A 279 16.84 -0.79 -2.18
C ASP A 279 15.43 -0.17 -2.23
N ARG A 280 15.32 1.09 -2.67
CA ARG A 280 14.05 1.83 -2.64
C ARG A 280 13.45 2.06 -4.02
N GLU A 281 12.13 1.96 -4.08
CA GLU A 281 11.33 2.29 -5.25
C GLU A 281 10.58 3.60 -4.98
N LEU A 282 11.23 4.73 -5.28
CA LEU A 282 10.67 6.07 -5.11
C LEU A 282 10.75 6.93 -6.36
N LEU A 283 9.89 7.94 -6.44
CA LEU A 283 9.90 8.95 -7.50
C LEU A 283 10.45 10.28 -6.97
N LEU A 284 11.49 10.81 -7.63
CA LEU A 284 12.01 12.16 -7.37
C LEU A 284 11.58 13.11 -8.48
N VAL A 285 10.92 14.20 -8.10
CA VAL A 285 10.64 15.35 -8.98
C VAL A 285 11.68 16.42 -8.69
N LEU A 286 12.67 16.55 -9.59
CA LEU A 286 13.67 17.61 -9.54
C LEU A 286 13.19 18.80 -10.38
N ASP A 287 12.92 19.94 -9.75
CA ASP A 287 12.39 21.12 -10.43
C ASP A 287 13.42 22.24 -10.48
N ASN A 288 13.51 22.90 -11.64
CA ASN A 288 14.51 23.91 -11.97
C ASN A 288 15.96 23.37 -12.01
N LEU A 289 16.20 22.15 -12.48
CA LEU A 289 17.58 21.64 -12.60
C LEU A 289 18.40 22.40 -13.67
N GLU A 290 17.72 22.97 -14.68
CA GLU A 290 18.34 23.59 -15.84
C GLU A 290 19.27 24.77 -15.51
N HIS A 291 19.00 25.55 -14.46
CA HIS A 291 19.86 26.70 -14.13
C HIS A 291 21.21 26.29 -13.54
N LEU A 292 21.35 25.06 -13.04
CA LEU A 292 22.60 24.55 -12.48
C LEU A 292 23.55 24.04 -13.56
N LEU A 293 23.00 23.63 -14.71
CA LEU A 293 23.79 23.29 -15.89
C LEU A 293 24.48 24.54 -16.47
N GLU A 294 23.81 25.69 -16.40
CA GLU A 294 24.38 26.98 -16.82
C GLU A 294 25.41 27.54 -15.82
N ALA A 295 25.33 27.15 -14.55
CA ALA A 295 26.20 27.60 -13.47
C ALA A 295 27.46 26.71 -13.26
N SER A 296 27.52 25.55 -13.93
CA SER A 296 28.65 24.63 -13.83
C SER A 296 29.80 25.11 -14.73
N PRO A 297 31.00 25.41 -14.20
CA PRO A 297 32.17 25.64 -15.04
C PRO A 297 32.53 24.33 -15.79
N GLU A 298 33.04 24.45 -17.02
CA GLU A 298 33.45 23.33 -17.90
C GLU A 298 34.32 22.26 -17.20
#